data_AF-A0A1U9NCH6-F1
#
_entry.id   AF-A0A1U9NCH6-F1
#
_cell.length_a   1.000
_cell.length_b   1.000
_cell.length_c   1.000
_cell.angle_alpha   90.00
_cell.angle_beta   90.00
_cell.angle_gamma   90.00
#
_symmetry.space_group_name_H-M   'P 1'
#
loop_
_entity.id
_entity.type
_entity.pdbx_description
1 polymer ?
#
loop_
_entity_poly.entity_id
_entity_poly.type
_entity_poly.pdbx_seq_one_letter_code
_entity_poly.pdbx_strand_id
1 'polypeptide(L)'
;MAHTTNTVSSRSSDAFPYQQNLAVQQLLQSNSAHSSNAVGTVSRRSSLPPNLHSAPADPRAVVDTADTRASGYLASASIFSFLDSMMLGMSMNTASSTSYQAYLDRFDLPEQQGARFRNRFSGTTYATSNEAQQQELESLSTRYENLQSYLDGGIRYLSNNTSALTIGGCRDRCSANPGWGAWTCSERSARAIALCPPFWSATAGEQATMIVHELAHMRYQIRNHNAGNARQRGSNPECYASYIADLFGFSSYSNQCPRV
;
A
#
# COMPACT_ATOMS: atom_id res chain seq x y z
N MET A 1 -40.82 -59.80 19.94
CA MET A 1 -41.12 -58.78 18.91
C MET A 1 -40.56 -57.47 19.42
N ALA A 2 -39.45 -57.02 18.85
CA ALA A 2 -38.76 -55.81 19.27
C ALA A 2 -38.50 -54.93 18.04
N HIS A 3 -39.12 -53.76 18.02
CA HIS A 3 -38.85 -52.69 17.06
C HIS A 3 -37.47 -52.09 17.35
N THR A 4 -36.62 -52.00 16.33
CA THR A 4 -35.42 -51.15 16.34
C THR A 4 -35.68 -49.96 15.43
N THR A 5 -35.70 -48.78 16.03
CA THR A 5 -35.76 -47.47 15.38
C THR A 5 -34.36 -47.02 15.00
N ASN A 6 -34.18 -46.63 13.73
CA ASN A 6 -33.00 -45.89 13.26
C ASN A 6 -33.07 -44.45 13.75
N THR A 7 -32.02 -43.98 14.42
CA THR A 7 -31.78 -42.54 14.65
C THR A 7 -30.46 -42.15 13.99
N VAL A 8 -30.59 -41.43 12.86
CA VAL A 8 -29.49 -40.71 12.23
C VAL A 8 -29.20 -39.47 13.07
N SER A 9 -27.98 -39.37 13.60
CA SER A 9 -27.49 -38.16 14.28
C SER A 9 -26.89 -37.21 13.25
N SER A 10 -27.61 -36.13 12.94
CA SER A 10 -27.08 -34.97 12.23
C SER A 10 -26.25 -34.12 13.20
N ARG A 11 -24.92 -34.10 13.03
CA ARG A 11 -24.04 -33.13 13.70
C ARG A 11 -23.89 -31.89 12.83
N SER A 12 -24.14 -30.75 13.46
CA SER A 12 -24.20 -29.39 12.93
C SER A 12 -22.95 -28.95 12.17
N SER A 13 -23.11 -28.57 10.91
CA SER A 13 -22.10 -27.93 10.04
C SER A 13 -22.18 -26.39 10.02
N ASP A 14 -23.06 -25.79 10.82
CA ASP A 14 -23.50 -24.40 10.56
C ASP A 14 -22.85 -23.33 11.46
N ALA A 15 -21.87 -23.71 12.29
CA ALA A 15 -21.26 -22.78 13.26
C ALA A 15 -20.04 -21.99 12.72
N PHE A 16 -19.41 -22.44 11.63
CA PHE A 16 -18.20 -21.80 11.08
C PHE A 16 -18.41 -20.48 10.33
N PRO A 17 -19.43 -20.30 9.46
CA PRO A 17 -19.56 -19.06 8.69
C PRO A 17 -20.00 -17.85 9.53
N TYR A 18 -20.59 -18.08 10.72
CA TYR A 18 -21.06 -16.99 11.59
C TYR A 18 -19.93 -16.35 12.40
N GLN A 19 -18.96 -17.12 12.90
CA GLN A 19 -17.82 -16.56 13.65
C GLN A 19 -16.84 -15.78 12.74
N GLN A 20 -16.73 -16.16 11.46
CA GLN A 20 -15.85 -15.49 10.50
C GLN A 20 -16.41 -14.13 10.04
N ASN A 21 -17.73 -13.99 9.94
CA ASN A 21 -18.38 -12.69 9.66
C ASN A 21 -18.16 -11.68 10.79
N LEU A 22 -18.08 -12.14 12.05
CA LEU A 22 -17.76 -11.29 13.20
C LEU A 22 -16.33 -10.77 13.16
N ALA A 23 -15.35 -11.57 12.70
CA ALA A 23 -13.95 -11.14 12.58
C ALA A 23 -13.77 -10.08 11.47
N VAL A 24 -14.40 -10.26 10.31
CA VAL A 24 -14.39 -9.27 9.21
C VAL A 24 -15.10 -7.99 9.64
N GLN A 25 -16.25 -8.08 10.32
CA GLN A 25 -16.94 -6.91 10.87
C GLN A 25 -16.12 -6.22 11.96
N GLN A 26 -15.44 -6.95 12.83
CA GLN A 26 -14.54 -6.39 13.85
C GLN A 26 -13.34 -5.70 13.21
N LEU A 27 -12.78 -6.24 12.12
CA LEU A 27 -11.69 -5.61 11.36
C LEU A 27 -12.13 -4.32 10.67
N LEU A 28 -13.34 -4.29 10.11
CA LEU A 28 -13.92 -3.09 9.51
C LEU A 28 -14.27 -2.02 10.57
N GLN A 29 -14.75 -2.44 11.74
CA GLN A 29 -15.13 -1.56 12.86
C GLN A 29 -13.90 -0.99 13.60
N SER A 30 -12.87 -1.80 13.88
CA SER A 30 -11.63 -1.33 14.52
C SER A 30 -10.88 -0.32 13.66
N ASN A 31 -10.96 -0.46 12.33
CA ASN A 31 -10.30 0.42 11.38
C ASN A 31 -11.08 1.70 11.10
N SER A 32 -12.42 1.67 11.18
CA SER A 32 -13.25 2.89 11.20
C SER A 32 -12.93 3.77 12.42
N ALA A 33 -12.53 3.16 13.54
CA ALA A 33 -12.05 3.85 14.73
C ALA A 33 -10.58 4.32 14.63
N HIS A 34 -9.71 3.65 13.85
CA HIS A 34 -8.36 4.13 13.56
C HIS A 34 -8.35 5.30 12.58
N SER A 35 -9.13 5.22 11.50
CA SER A 35 -9.25 6.28 10.49
C SER A 35 -9.82 7.59 11.05
N SER A 36 -10.68 7.52 12.07
CA SER A 36 -11.27 8.71 12.71
C SER A 36 -10.36 9.36 13.75
N ASN A 37 -9.23 8.73 14.12
CA ASN A 37 -8.26 9.22 15.09
C ASN A 37 -6.88 9.59 14.49
N ALA A 38 -6.68 9.45 13.17
CA ALA A 38 -5.42 9.76 12.47
C ALA A 38 -5.13 11.28 12.31
N VAL A 39 -5.43 12.08 13.35
CA VAL A 39 -5.10 13.50 13.41
C VAL A 39 -3.71 13.64 14.03
N GLY A 40 -2.68 13.86 13.21
CA GLY A 40 -1.37 14.37 13.67
C GLY A 40 -0.15 13.46 13.50
N THR A 41 -0.07 12.68 12.43
CA THR A 41 1.11 11.87 12.04
C THR A 41 2.24 12.73 11.45
N VAL A 42 1.92 13.87 10.82
CA VAL A 42 2.91 14.83 10.33
C VAL A 42 3.73 15.37 11.51
N SER A 43 5.02 15.04 11.51
CA SER A 43 5.92 15.39 12.60
C SER A 43 5.97 16.90 12.82
N ARG A 44 5.98 17.34 14.09
CA ARG A 44 6.22 18.76 14.45
C ARG A 44 7.58 19.28 13.99
N ARG A 45 8.52 18.38 13.66
CA ARG A 45 9.84 18.72 13.11
C ARG A 45 9.81 18.95 11.59
N SER A 46 8.64 18.88 10.96
CA SER A 46 8.46 19.21 9.54
C SER A 46 8.75 20.69 9.29
N SER A 47 9.41 20.99 8.18
CA SER A 47 9.72 22.35 7.76
C SER A 47 8.91 22.64 6.50
N LEU A 48 7.80 23.35 6.68
CA LEU A 48 6.82 23.66 5.64
C LEU A 48 6.58 25.17 5.62
N PRO A 49 7.56 25.98 5.19
CA PRO A 49 7.38 27.42 5.06
C PRO A 49 6.34 27.75 3.98
N PRO A 50 5.47 28.75 4.22
CA PRO A 50 4.41 29.13 3.28
C PRO A 50 4.97 29.79 2.01
N ASN A 51 4.25 29.63 0.89
CA ASN A 51 4.56 30.25 -0.41
C ASN A 51 5.95 29.94 -0.98
N LEU A 52 6.57 28.86 -0.51
CA LEU A 52 7.92 28.47 -0.90
C LEU A 52 7.85 27.39 -2.00
N HIS A 53 8.37 27.69 -3.21
CA HIS A 53 8.47 26.75 -4.35
C HIS A 53 7.17 26.07 -4.74
N SER A 54 6.17 26.89 -5.05
CA SER A 54 4.82 26.46 -5.39
C SER A 54 4.01 25.89 -4.23
N ALA A 55 4.60 25.77 -3.03
CA ALA A 55 3.83 25.46 -1.84
C ALA A 55 2.80 26.57 -1.57
N PRO A 56 1.59 26.25 -1.10
CA PRO A 56 0.55 27.23 -0.84
C PRO A 56 0.86 28.07 0.41
N ALA A 57 -0.02 29.02 0.73
CA ALA A 57 0.07 29.82 1.94
C ALA A 57 -0.08 29.00 3.24
N ASP A 58 -0.78 27.87 3.19
CA ASP A 58 -0.83 26.88 4.28
C ASP A 58 -0.38 25.50 3.76
N PRO A 59 0.94 25.28 3.63
CA PRO A 59 1.47 24.01 3.15
C PRO A 59 1.26 22.89 4.18
N ARG A 60 1.11 23.23 5.46
CA ARG A 60 0.90 22.27 6.53
C ARG A 60 -0.45 21.59 6.37
N ALA A 61 -1.52 22.35 6.13
CA ALA A 61 -2.85 21.78 5.92
C ALA A 61 -2.91 20.82 4.72
N VAL A 62 -2.21 21.13 3.62
CA VAL A 62 -2.11 20.25 2.45
C VAL A 62 -1.40 18.95 2.81
N VAL A 63 -0.27 19.02 3.51
CA VAL A 63 0.49 17.83 3.92
C VAL A 63 -0.28 16.99 4.93
N ASP A 64 -0.93 17.60 5.93
CA ASP A 64 -1.77 16.88 6.89
C ASP A 64 -2.91 16.14 6.15
N THR A 65 -3.55 16.79 5.17
CA THR A 65 -4.61 16.16 4.36
C THR A 65 -4.08 14.99 3.53
N ALA A 66 -2.94 15.17 2.86
CA ALA A 66 -2.30 14.12 2.07
C ALA A 66 -1.85 12.93 2.92
N ASP A 67 -1.29 13.19 4.11
CA ASP A 67 -0.83 12.18 5.06
C ASP A 67 -2.02 11.37 5.63
N THR A 68 -3.06 12.03 6.13
CA THR A 68 -4.29 11.34 6.58
C THR A 68 -4.90 10.50 5.46
N ARG A 69 -4.94 11.01 4.24
CA ARG A 69 -5.43 10.26 3.08
C ARG A 69 -4.54 9.08 2.72
N ALA A 70 -3.21 9.23 2.78
CA ALA A 70 -2.27 8.14 2.58
C ALA A 70 -2.48 7.03 3.64
N SER A 71 -2.64 7.39 4.91
CA SER A 71 -2.95 6.42 5.98
C SER A 71 -4.26 5.67 5.70
N GLY A 72 -5.33 6.38 5.32
CA GLY A 72 -6.60 5.77 4.93
C GLY A 72 -6.48 4.83 3.73
N TYR A 73 -5.75 5.24 2.69
CA TYR A 73 -5.49 4.40 1.52
C TYR A 73 -4.68 3.15 1.85
N LEU A 74 -3.66 3.25 2.70
CA LEU A 74 -2.87 2.10 3.15
C LEU A 74 -3.74 1.12 3.95
N ALA A 75 -4.57 1.62 4.87
CA ALA A 75 -5.50 0.79 5.64
C ALA A 75 -6.48 0.03 4.72
N SER A 76 -7.12 0.73 3.78
CA SER A 76 -8.03 0.11 2.82
C SER A 76 -7.33 -0.88 1.90
N ALA A 77 -6.16 -0.51 1.35
CA ALA A 77 -5.37 -1.39 0.50
C ALA A 77 -4.97 -2.68 1.24
N SER A 78 -4.67 -2.59 2.53
CA SER A 78 -4.44 -3.75 3.39
C SER A 78 -5.67 -4.67 3.46
N ILE A 79 -6.83 -4.10 3.77
CA ILE A 79 -8.09 -4.84 3.93
C ILE A 79 -8.50 -5.51 2.61
N PHE A 80 -8.52 -4.77 1.51
CA PHE A 80 -8.97 -5.30 0.23
C PHE A 80 -8.04 -6.42 -0.28
N SER A 81 -6.73 -6.28 -0.11
CA SER A 81 -5.78 -7.35 -0.46
C SER A 81 -6.02 -8.60 0.38
N PHE A 82 -6.34 -8.45 1.68
CA PHE A 82 -6.67 -9.59 2.54
C PHE A 82 -7.97 -10.27 2.13
N LEU A 83 -9.01 -9.51 1.82
CA LEU A 83 -10.29 -10.05 1.35
C LEU A 83 -10.13 -10.84 0.05
N ASP A 84 -9.36 -10.31 -0.92
CA ASP A 84 -9.08 -11.03 -2.17
C ASP A 84 -8.26 -12.30 -1.94
N SER A 85 -7.30 -12.26 -1.01
CA SER A 85 -6.56 -13.46 -0.59
C SER A 85 -7.51 -14.53 -0.06
N MET A 86 -8.42 -14.17 0.85
CA MET A 86 -9.42 -15.10 1.38
C MET A 86 -10.33 -15.67 0.29
N MET A 87 -10.86 -14.81 -0.59
CA MET A 87 -11.72 -15.23 -1.69
C MET A 87 -11.01 -16.23 -2.60
N LEU A 88 -9.76 -15.96 -2.95
CA LEU A 88 -8.97 -16.86 -3.80
C LEU A 88 -8.68 -18.20 -3.11
N GLY A 89 -8.34 -18.17 -1.82
CA GLY A 89 -8.13 -19.37 -1.01
C GLY A 89 -9.40 -20.24 -0.85
N MET A 90 -10.58 -19.60 -0.87
CA MET A 90 -11.88 -20.28 -0.84
C MET A 90 -12.38 -20.68 -2.24
N SER A 91 -11.57 -20.51 -3.28
CA SER A 91 -11.96 -20.74 -4.69
C SER A 91 -13.21 -19.96 -5.09
N MET A 92 -13.44 -18.80 -4.47
CA MET A 92 -14.51 -17.87 -4.83
C MET A 92 -14.09 -17.03 -6.04
N ASN A 93 -15.09 -16.56 -6.80
CA ASN A 93 -14.84 -15.74 -7.97
C ASN A 93 -14.35 -14.34 -7.58
N THR A 94 -13.15 -13.96 -7.98
CA THR A 94 -12.55 -12.63 -7.79
C THR A 94 -12.70 -11.70 -9.01
N ALA A 95 -13.35 -12.14 -10.08
CA ALA A 95 -13.43 -11.39 -11.34
C ALA A 95 -14.13 -10.02 -11.23
N SER A 96 -14.98 -9.82 -10.22
CA SER A 96 -15.63 -8.53 -9.96
C SER A 96 -14.89 -7.66 -8.95
N SER A 97 -13.75 -8.11 -8.42
CA SER A 97 -12.98 -7.37 -7.42
C SER A 97 -12.06 -6.35 -8.08
N THR A 98 -12.31 -5.06 -7.83
CA THR A 98 -11.45 -3.97 -8.31
C THR A 98 -10.04 -4.07 -7.73
N SER A 99 -9.88 -4.47 -6.47
CA SER A 99 -8.57 -4.67 -5.84
C SER A 99 -7.81 -5.84 -6.45
N TYR A 100 -8.50 -6.93 -6.76
CA TYR A 100 -7.86 -8.07 -7.42
C TYR A 100 -7.40 -7.71 -8.83
N GLN A 101 -8.23 -6.97 -9.59
CA GLN A 101 -7.84 -6.48 -10.90
C GLN A 101 -6.66 -5.49 -10.81
N ALA A 102 -6.66 -4.57 -9.85
CA ALA A 102 -5.53 -3.67 -9.62
C ALA A 102 -4.24 -4.41 -9.26
N TYR A 103 -4.34 -5.52 -8.51
CA TYR A 103 -3.21 -6.39 -8.20
C TYR A 103 -2.64 -7.02 -9.48
N LEU A 104 -3.51 -7.58 -10.34
CA LEU A 104 -3.09 -8.14 -11.62
C LEU A 104 -2.48 -7.07 -12.53
N ASP A 105 -3.13 -5.93 -12.69
CA ASP A 105 -2.67 -4.82 -13.53
C ASP A 105 -1.28 -4.33 -13.09
N ARG A 106 -1.02 -4.19 -11.79
CA ARG A 106 0.24 -3.57 -11.31
C ARG A 106 1.34 -4.55 -11.01
N PHE A 107 1.02 -5.75 -10.57
CA PHE A 107 2.03 -6.71 -10.17
C PHE A 107 2.12 -7.95 -11.06
N ASP A 108 1.19 -8.14 -12.00
CA ASP A 108 1.10 -9.30 -12.90
C ASP A 108 0.87 -10.62 -12.15
N LEU A 109 0.82 -11.74 -12.88
CA LEU A 109 0.86 -13.08 -12.29
C LEU A 109 2.21 -13.36 -11.60
N PRO A 110 2.24 -14.25 -10.59
CA PRO A 110 3.48 -14.68 -9.96
C PRO A 110 4.46 -15.29 -10.96
N GLU A 111 5.76 -15.07 -10.73
CA GLU A 111 6.82 -15.61 -11.58
C GLU A 111 6.80 -17.14 -11.55
N GLN A 112 6.71 -17.79 -12.71
CA GLN A 112 6.86 -19.22 -12.83
C GLN A 112 8.35 -19.60 -12.76
N GLN A 113 8.72 -20.44 -11.79
CA GLN A 113 10.06 -20.98 -11.61
C GLN A 113 10.02 -22.50 -11.80
N GLY A 114 10.24 -22.95 -13.04
CA GLY A 114 10.09 -24.36 -13.41
C GLY A 114 8.62 -24.80 -13.31
N ALA A 115 8.34 -25.83 -12.53
CA ALA A 115 6.99 -26.33 -12.29
C ALA A 115 6.26 -25.65 -11.10
N ARG A 116 6.83 -24.59 -10.53
CA ARG A 116 6.30 -23.91 -9.34
C ARG A 116 6.13 -22.42 -9.60
N PHE A 117 5.38 -21.75 -8.73
CA PHE A 117 5.12 -20.31 -8.81
C PHE A 117 5.66 -19.61 -7.57
N ARG A 118 6.43 -18.54 -7.76
CA ARG A 118 7.13 -17.85 -6.68
C ARG A 118 6.33 -16.64 -6.22
N ASN A 119 6.09 -16.55 -4.91
CA ASN A 119 5.62 -15.32 -4.28
C ASN A 119 6.75 -14.28 -4.29
N ARG A 120 6.51 -13.14 -4.94
CA ARG A 120 7.47 -12.05 -5.15
C ARG A 120 7.90 -11.36 -3.86
N PHE A 121 7.08 -11.40 -2.81
CA PHE A 121 7.31 -10.68 -1.56
C PHE A 121 8.03 -11.52 -0.51
N SER A 122 7.77 -12.83 -0.45
CA SER A 122 8.38 -13.77 0.50
C SER A 122 9.49 -14.62 -0.12
N GLY A 123 9.45 -14.82 -1.44
CA GLY A 123 10.34 -15.74 -2.16
C GLY A 123 9.94 -17.21 -2.06
N THR A 124 8.92 -17.54 -1.27
CA THR A 124 8.38 -18.91 -1.16
C THR A 124 7.76 -19.34 -2.50
N THR A 125 7.85 -20.64 -2.81
CA THR A 125 7.28 -21.20 -4.04
C THR A 125 6.11 -22.13 -3.75
N TYR A 126 5.11 -22.11 -4.62
CA TYR A 126 3.84 -22.80 -4.50
C TYR A 126 3.58 -23.69 -5.72
N ALA A 127 2.69 -24.66 -5.59
CA ALA A 127 2.43 -25.62 -6.66
C ALA A 127 1.62 -24.99 -7.80
N THR A 128 0.79 -24.00 -7.50
CA THR A 128 -0.10 -23.36 -8.48
C THR A 128 0.04 -21.84 -8.48
N SER A 129 -0.31 -21.21 -9.60
CA SER A 129 -0.36 -19.75 -9.70
C SER A 129 -1.36 -19.15 -8.72
N ASN A 130 -2.52 -19.78 -8.51
CA ASN A 130 -3.55 -19.27 -7.60
C ASN A 130 -3.08 -19.27 -6.14
N GLU A 131 -2.41 -20.32 -5.71
CA GLU A 131 -1.83 -20.39 -4.37
C GLU A 131 -0.75 -19.31 -4.17
N ALA A 132 0.10 -19.08 -5.16
CA ALA A 132 1.07 -17.99 -5.11
C ALA A 132 0.41 -16.60 -5.07
N GLN A 133 -0.64 -16.37 -5.87
CA GLN A 133 -1.42 -15.11 -5.87
C GLN A 133 -2.08 -14.86 -4.51
N GLN A 134 -2.71 -15.88 -3.92
CA GLN A 134 -3.35 -15.79 -2.59
C GLN A 134 -2.34 -15.32 -1.55
N GLN A 135 -1.15 -15.93 -1.56
CA GLN A 135 -0.09 -15.67 -0.61
C GLN A 135 0.60 -14.32 -0.86
N GLU A 136 0.65 -13.88 -2.11
CA GLU A 136 1.11 -12.53 -2.44
C GLU A 136 0.13 -11.45 -2.01
N LEU A 137 -1.17 -11.66 -2.15
CA LEU A 137 -2.22 -10.76 -1.67
C LEU A 137 -2.21 -10.65 -0.14
N GLU A 138 -2.01 -11.76 0.57
CA GLU A 138 -1.80 -11.78 2.02
C GLU A 138 -0.53 -10.99 2.40
N SER A 139 0.57 -11.24 1.69
CA SER A 139 1.82 -10.48 1.88
C SER A 139 1.65 -9.00 1.59
N LEU A 140 0.84 -8.65 0.59
CA LEU A 140 0.55 -7.27 0.20
C LEU A 140 -0.31 -6.58 1.26
N SER A 141 -1.28 -7.28 1.83
CA SER A 141 -2.06 -6.82 2.99
C SER A 141 -1.15 -6.44 4.16
N THR A 142 -0.32 -7.38 4.61
CA THR A 142 0.64 -7.14 5.70
C THR A 142 1.62 -6.01 5.36
N ARG A 143 2.02 -5.87 4.09
CA ARG A 143 2.89 -4.78 3.67
C ARG A 143 2.19 -3.42 3.79
N TYR A 144 0.95 -3.28 3.33
CA TYR A 144 0.23 -2.02 3.47
C TYR A 144 -0.05 -1.65 4.93
N GLU A 145 -0.39 -2.61 5.79
CA GLU A 145 -0.49 -2.40 7.24
C GLU A 145 0.83 -1.93 7.86
N ASN A 146 1.96 -2.53 7.43
CA ASN A 146 3.28 -2.10 7.87
C ASN A 146 3.64 -0.69 7.40
N LEU A 147 3.25 -0.30 6.19
CA LEU A 147 3.43 1.06 5.68
C LEU A 147 2.56 2.05 6.46
N GLN A 148 1.31 1.68 6.75
CA GLN A 148 0.39 2.49 7.56
C GLN A 148 0.99 2.71 8.97
N SER A 149 1.36 1.64 9.66
CA SER A 149 2.03 1.72 10.96
C SER A 149 3.32 2.56 10.91
N TYR A 150 4.07 2.43 9.80
CA TYR A 150 5.26 3.24 9.58
C TYR A 150 4.94 4.72 9.36
N LEU A 151 3.84 5.07 8.69
CA LEU A 151 3.36 6.44 8.54
C LEU A 151 2.87 7.00 9.89
N ASP A 152 2.10 6.21 10.63
CA ASP A 152 1.48 6.59 11.90
C ASP A 152 2.53 6.86 13.00
N GLY A 153 3.70 6.18 12.94
CA GLY A 153 4.86 6.52 13.78
C GLY A 153 5.48 7.89 13.50
N GLY A 154 4.95 8.61 12.51
CA GLY A 154 5.24 9.99 12.16
C GLY A 154 6.38 10.19 11.17
N ILE A 155 6.11 11.01 10.16
CA ILE A 155 7.05 11.37 9.09
C ILE A 155 7.35 12.87 9.14
N ARG A 156 8.61 13.23 8.90
CA ARG A 156 9.03 14.61 8.77
C ARG A 156 8.96 15.05 7.30
N TYR A 157 8.17 16.07 7.02
CA TYR A 157 8.04 16.62 5.67
C TYR A 157 8.86 17.90 5.53
N LEU A 158 9.53 18.06 4.41
CA LEU A 158 10.43 19.17 4.14
C LEU A 158 10.08 19.77 2.78
N SER A 159 9.59 21.00 2.77
CA SER A 159 9.53 21.78 1.53
C SER A 159 10.92 22.33 1.26
N ASN A 160 11.53 22.01 0.12
CA ASN A 160 12.89 22.45 -0.17
C ASN A 160 13.13 22.82 -1.63
N ASN A 161 13.95 23.85 -1.83
CA ASN A 161 14.64 24.13 -3.10
C ASN A 161 16.15 24.22 -3.01
N THR A 162 16.75 24.20 -1.83
CA THR A 162 18.19 24.36 -1.77
C THR A 162 18.80 23.01 -2.04
N SER A 163 19.70 22.97 -3.01
CA SER A 163 20.54 21.79 -3.18
C SER A 163 21.33 21.45 -1.90
N ALA A 164 21.33 22.30 -0.86
CA ALA A 164 21.95 22.04 0.43
C ALA A 164 21.12 21.19 1.41
N LEU A 165 19.82 20.96 1.20
CA LEU A 165 19.05 20.13 2.13
C LEU A 165 19.58 18.69 2.10
N THR A 166 19.75 18.11 3.29
CA THR A 166 20.07 16.70 3.43
C THR A 166 19.00 15.96 4.23
N ILE A 167 18.61 14.79 3.75
CA ILE A 167 17.77 13.82 4.45
C ILE A 167 18.65 12.62 4.76
N GLY A 168 18.87 12.32 6.06
CA GLY A 168 19.68 11.16 6.45
C GLY A 168 21.11 11.18 5.87
N GLY A 169 21.67 12.37 5.63
CA GLY A 169 22.99 12.52 4.99
C GLY A 169 22.98 12.37 3.46
N CYS A 170 21.87 12.02 2.82
CA CYS A 170 21.71 12.14 1.38
C CYS A 170 21.31 13.57 1.02
N ARG A 171 21.94 14.16 0.00
CA ARG A 171 21.52 15.44 -0.58
C ARG A 171 20.17 15.29 -1.29
N ASP A 172 19.25 16.21 -1.02
CA ASP A 172 17.96 16.26 -1.71
C ASP A 172 18.14 16.38 -3.22
N ARG A 173 17.24 15.71 -3.95
CA ARG A 173 17.25 15.59 -5.40
C ARG A 173 16.11 16.33 -6.09
N CYS A 174 15.17 16.94 -5.35
CA CYS A 174 14.08 17.73 -5.94
C CYS A 174 14.58 18.81 -6.91
N SER A 175 15.62 19.55 -6.53
CA SER A 175 16.20 20.62 -7.38
C SER A 175 16.85 20.10 -8.67
N ALA A 176 17.42 18.88 -8.63
CA ALA A 176 18.04 18.25 -9.80
C ALA A 176 17.02 17.49 -10.68
N ASN A 177 15.81 17.25 -10.17
CA ASN A 177 14.78 16.44 -10.82
C ASN A 177 13.43 17.16 -10.70
N PRO A 178 13.19 18.23 -11.47
CA PRO A 178 12.01 19.08 -11.31
C PRO A 178 10.67 18.38 -11.59
N GLY A 179 10.69 17.21 -12.25
CA GLY A 179 9.49 16.39 -12.48
C GLY A 179 9.13 15.43 -11.33
N TRP A 180 9.95 15.31 -10.29
CA TRP A 180 9.65 14.45 -9.15
C TRP A 180 8.62 15.12 -8.25
N GLY A 181 7.66 14.35 -7.73
CA GLY A 181 6.69 14.86 -6.76
C GLY A 181 7.27 14.91 -5.35
N ALA A 182 7.93 13.84 -4.94
CA ALA A 182 8.57 13.73 -3.64
C ALA A 182 9.89 12.99 -3.76
N TRP A 183 10.66 12.98 -2.68
CA TRP A 183 11.90 12.22 -2.60
C TRP A 183 12.28 11.86 -1.17
N THR A 184 12.87 10.68 -0.98
CA THR A 184 13.49 10.27 0.29
C THR A 184 14.88 9.63 0.11
N CYS A 185 15.66 9.64 1.19
CA CYS A 185 16.91 8.91 1.31
C CYS A 185 16.64 7.49 1.84
N SER A 186 16.44 6.53 0.93
CA SER A 186 16.15 5.14 1.29
C SER A 186 17.29 4.43 2.03
N GLU A 187 18.54 4.92 1.91
CA GLU A 187 19.73 4.26 2.48
C GLU A 187 19.84 4.39 4.00
N ARG A 188 19.32 5.46 4.60
CA ARG A 188 19.55 5.78 6.02
C ARG A 188 18.27 5.92 6.85
N SER A 189 17.11 5.53 6.30
CA SER A 189 15.80 5.53 6.96
C SER A 189 15.57 6.75 7.86
N ALA A 190 15.69 7.95 7.27
CA ALA A 190 15.64 9.21 8.03
C ALA A 190 14.22 9.63 8.46
N ARG A 191 13.21 8.79 8.19
CA ARG A 191 11.78 9.05 8.40
C ARG A 191 11.39 10.46 7.93
N ALA A 192 11.84 10.82 6.73
CA ALA A 192 11.59 12.14 6.17
C ALA A 192 11.41 12.09 4.66
N ILE A 193 10.56 12.99 4.17
CA ILE A 193 10.23 13.16 2.76
C ILE A 193 10.49 14.62 2.37
N ALA A 194 11.27 14.83 1.32
CA ALA A 194 11.35 16.10 0.62
C ALA A 194 10.16 16.20 -0.33
N LEU A 195 9.43 17.32 -0.25
CA LEU A 195 8.33 17.64 -1.13
C LEU A 195 8.84 18.54 -2.25
N CYS A 196 8.78 18.05 -3.47
CA CYS A 196 9.25 18.75 -4.65
C CYS A 196 8.12 19.60 -5.26
N PRO A 197 8.41 20.56 -6.15
CA PRO A 197 7.39 21.49 -6.67
C PRO A 197 6.12 20.83 -7.24
N PRO A 198 6.18 19.73 -8.01
CA PRO A 198 4.99 19.06 -8.52
C PRO A 198 4.03 18.50 -7.47
N PHE A 199 4.50 18.20 -6.24
CA PHE A 199 3.61 17.77 -5.15
C PHE A 199 2.51 18.80 -4.88
N TRP A 200 2.87 20.08 -4.89
CA TRP A 200 1.96 21.15 -4.50
C TRP A 200 0.83 21.39 -5.51
N SER A 201 1.07 21.10 -6.79
CA SER A 201 0.08 21.22 -7.86
C SER A 201 -0.68 19.92 -8.14
N ALA A 202 -0.23 18.80 -7.57
CA ALA A 202 -0.87 17.51 -7.76
C ALA A 202 -2.25 17.46 -7.08
N THR A 203 -3.12 16.59 -7.57
CA THR A 203 -4.39 16.30 -6.90
C THR A 203 -4.12 15.68 -5.53
N ALA A 204 -5.09 15.79 -4.61
CA ALA A 204 -4.92 15.24 -3.28
C ALA A 204 -4.81 13.70 -3.27
N GLY A 205 -5.30 13.00 -4.29
CA GLY A 205 -5.06 11.55 -4.48
C GLY A 205 -3.60 11.26 -4.85
N GLU A 206 -3.07 12.01 -5.82
CA GLU A 206 -1.68 11.89 -6.25
C GLU A 206 -0.71 12.22 -5.11
N GLN A 207 -0.94 13.31 -4.37
CA GLN A 207 -0.15 13.70 -3.19
C GLN A 207 -0.06 12.56 -2.17
N ALA A 208 -1.19 11.93 -1.84
CA ALA A 208 -1.22 10.78 -0.94
C ALA A 208 -0.42 9.59 -1.49
N THR A 209 -0.54 9.28 -2.77
CA THR A 209 0.22 8.18 -3.39
C THR A 209 1.72 8.46 -3.53
N MET A 210 2.13 9.73 -3.69
CA MET A 210 3.54 10.11 -3.62
C MET A 210 4.11 9.82 -2.22
N ILE A 211 3.34 10.07 -1.15
CA ILE A 211 3.76 9.69 0.21
C ILE A 211 3.92 8.17 0.28
N VAL A 212 2.95 7.38 -0.20
CA VAL A 212 3.03 5.92 -0.21
C VAL A 212 4.27 5.41 -0.96
N HIS A 213 4.58 6.00 -2.11
CA HIS A 213 5.78 5.69 -2.90
C HIS A 213 7.04 5.86 -2.04
N GLU A 214 7.21 7.01 -1.38
CA GLU A 214 8.37 7.27 -0.54
C GLU A 214 8.40 6.40 0.73
N LEU A 215 7.25 6.04 1.30
CA LEU A 215 7.18 5.09 2.40
C LEU A 215 7.69 3.71 1.98
N ALA A 216 7.35 3.24 0.78
CA ALA A 216 7.85 1.97 0.25
C ALA A 216 9.38 1.97 0.10
N HIS A 217 9.95 3.07 -0.38
CA HIS A 217 11.40 3.29 -0.39
C HIS A 217 12.02 3.16 1.00
N MET A 218 11.49 3.85 2.00
CA MET A 218 12.07 3.86 3.35
C MET A 218 11.86 2.55 4.10
N ARG A 219 10.65 1.98 4.06
CA ARG A 219 10.28 0.82 4.88
C ARG A 219 10.87 -0.49 4.34
N TYR A 220 10.94 -0.63 3.02
CA TYR A 220 11.39 -1.85 2.36
C TYR A 220 12.77 -1.71 1.70
N GLN A 221 13.42 -0.56 1.85
CA GLN A 221 14.73 -0.28 1.25
C GLN A 221 14.76 -0.53 -0.26
N ILE A 222 13.62 -0.32 -0.92
CA ILE A 222 13.52 -0.43 -2.37
C ILE A 222 14.32 0.71 -2.98
N ARG A 223 15.14 0.43 -4.00
CA ARG A 223 16.02 1.45 -4.63
C ARG A 223 15.82 1.62 -6.13
N ASN A 224 15.23 0.61 -6.78
CA ASN A 224 15.00 0.65 -8.22
C ASN A 224 13.50 0.83 -8.49
N HIS A 225 13.22 1.36 -9.67
CA HIS A 225 11.87 1.58 -10.19
C HIS A 225 11.62 0.69 -11.40
N ASN A 226 12.24 -0.49 -11.44
CA ASN A 226 12.08 -1.40 -12.56
C ASN A 226 10.75 -2.15 -12.42
N ALA A 227 9.97 -2.23 -13.50
CA ALA A 227 8.71 -2.98 -13.56
C ALA A 227 8.67 -3.97 -14.74
N GLY A 228 9.84 -4.38 -15.24
CA GLY A 228 9.95 -5.18 -16.47
C GLY A 228 9.52 -6.64 -16.33
N ASN A 229 9.33 -7.14 -15.10
CA ASN A 229 8.80 -8.47 -14.83
C ASN A 229 8.14 -8.54 -13.44
N ALA A 230 7.40 -9.62 -13.18
CA ALA A 230 6.67 -9.86 -11.92
C ALA A 230 7.53 -9.67 -10.66
N ARG A 231 8.79 -10.15 -10.66
CA ARG A 231 9.70 -9.99 -9.53
C ARG A 231 10.09 -8.53 -9.29
N GLN A 232 10.41 -7.81 -10.38
CA GLN A 232 10.79 -6.41 -10.31
C GLN A 232 9.63 -5.53 -9.83
N ARG A 233 8.39 -5.82 -10.25
CA ARG A 233 7.18 -5.11 -9.80
C ARG A 233 6.98 -5.17 -8.28
N GLY A 234 7.30 -6.31 -7.63
CA GLY A 234 7.27 -6.42 -6.18
C GLY A 234 8.35 -5.61 -5.44
N SER A 235 9.36 -5.12 -6.16
CA SER A 235 10.46 -4.28 -5.66
C SER A 235 10.47 -2.90 -6.35
N ASN A 236 9.30 -2.40 -6.73
CA ASN A 236 9.12 -1.07 -7.32
C ASN A 236 8.14 -0.28 -6.45
N PRO A 237 8.55 0.87 -5.87
CA PRO A 237 7.69 1.65 -4.98
C PRO A 237 6.45 2.19 -5.72
N GLU A 238 6.57 2.45 -7.02
CA GLU A 238 5.48 2.96 -7.82
C GLU A 238 4.38 1.92 -7.99
N CYS A 239 4.68 0.61 -7.98
CA CYS A 239 3.64 -0.41 -8.05
C CYS A 239 2.72 -0.38 -6.82
N TYR A 240 3.25 -0.02 -5.64
CA TYR A 240 2.43 0.15 -4.44
C TYR A 240 1.53 1.39 -4.53
N ALA A 241 2.10 2.51 -4.95
CA ALA A 241 1.37 3.77 -5.13
C ALA A 241 0.28 3.65 -6.22
N SER A 242 0.65 3.08 -7.36
CA SER A 242 -0.23 2.88 -8.51
C SER A 242 -1.33 1.83 -8.27
N TYR A 243 -1.08 0.80 -7.45
CA TYR A 243 -2.12 -0.14 -7.01
C TYR A 243 -3.23 0.60 -6.24
N ILE A 244 -2.85 1.49 -5.33
CA ILE A 244 -3.81 2.34 -4.60
C ILE A 244 -4.57 3.24 -5.57
N ALA A 245 -3.87 3.88 -6.52
CA ALA A 245 -4.52 4.73 -7.50
C ALA A 245 -5.61 3.98 -8.29
N ASP A 246 -5.31 2.76 -8.74
CA ASP A 246 -6.27 1.90 -9.45
C ASP A 246 -7.45 1.47 -8.57
N LEU A 247 -7.17 1.07 -7.32
CA LEU A 247 -8.18 0.67 -6.35
C LEU A 247 -9.22 1.77 -6.10
N PHE A 248 -8.79 3.03 -6.10
CA PHE A 248 -9.65 4.19 -5.81
C PHE A 248 -10.06 4.97 -7.07
N GLY A 249 -9.71 4.49 -8.26
CA GLY A 249 -10.18 5.04 -9.53
C GLY A 249 -9.60 6.40 -9.90
N PHE A 250 -8.34 6.68 -9.57
CA PHE A 250 -7.63 7.90 -9.99
C PHE A 250 -6.31 7.60 -10.68
N SER A 251 -5.74 8.59 -11.36
CA SER A 251 -4.49 8.44 -12.11
C SER A 251 -3.27 8.38 -11.19
N SER A 252 -2.31 7.49 -11.48
CA SER A 252 -1.01 7.52 -10.83
C SER A 252 -0.20 8.71 -11.34
N TYR A 253 0.56 9.35 -10.44
CA TYR A 253 1.42 10.48 -10.82
C TYR A 253 2.55 10.06 -11.78
N SER A 254 3.09 8.85 -11.59
CA SER A 254 4.22 8.31 -12.36
C SER A 254 3.80 7.10 -13.20
N ASN A 255 4.52 6.88 -14.29
CA ASN A 255 4.35 5.71 -15.18
C ASN A 255 5.43 4.62 -14.93
N GLN A 256 6.19 4.70 -13.84
CA GLN A 256 7.27 3.75 -13.53
C GLN A 256 6.80 2.33 -13.20
N CYS A 257 5.51 2.14 -12.92
CA CYS A 257 4.89 0.83 -12.84
C CYS A 257 3.63 0.80 -13.71
N PRO A 258 3.76 0.69 -15.03
CA PRO A 258 2.60 0.68 -15.94
C PRO A 258 1.77 -0.58 -15.72
N ARG A 259 0.49 -0.51 -16.07
CA ARG A 259 -0.38 -1.69 -16.10
C ARG A 259 0.17 -2.74 -17.09
N VAL A 260 0.00 -4.02 -16.80
CA VAL A 260 0.31 -5.14 -17.72
C VAL A 260 -0.82 -5.43 -18.68
#